data_AF-A0A960MA23-F1
#
_entry.id   AF-A0A960MA23-F1
#
_cell.length_a   1.000
_cell.length_b   1.000
_cell.length_c   1.000
_cell.angle_alpha   90.00
_cell.angle_beta   90.00
_cell.angle_gamma   90.00
#
_symmetry.space_group_name_H-M   'P 1'
#
loop_
_entity.id
_entity.type
_entity.pdbx_description
1 polymer ?
#
loop_
_entity_poly.entity_id
_entity_poly.type
_entity_poly.pdbx_seq_one_letter_code
_entity_poly.pdbx_strand_id
1 'polypeptide(L)'
;GGAIHEKVEELALSFDYCRTLTIDEYRDLLVHCAEYFLDQINSNEEVRPYLQNYPFNSQNIYLCIYVLSENKKRFDVGQLSSLKVIKGKIIYHYRDSEYTVEVLKTEAYEEAKKIVFSKDNNEKISL
;
A
#
# COMPACT_ATOMS: atom_id res chain seq x y z
N GLY A 1 -21.67 9.38 -14.54
CA GLY A 1 -22.59 8.32 -14.08
C GLY A 1 -21.89 7.00 -14.23
N GLY A 2 -21.67 6.28 -13.14
CA GLY A 2 -21.08 4.94 -13.16
C GLY A 2 -22.18 3.91 -12.97
N ALA A 3 -22.17 2.84 -13.76
CA ALA A 3 -22.98 1.68 -13.46
C ALA A 3 -22.56 1.14 -12.09
N ILE A 4 -23.50 1.01 -11.16
CA ILE A 4 -23.25 0.31 -9.91
C ILE A 4 -23.11 -1.16 -10.30
N HIS A 5 -21.88 -1.67 -10.26
CA HIS A 5 -21.64 -3.09 -10.30
C HIS A 5 -22.25 -3.67 -9.02
N GLU A 6 -23.02 -4.75 -9.13
CA GLU A 6 -23.71 -5.36 -7.97
C GLU A 6 -22.73 -5.81 -6.88
N LYS A 7 -21.45 -5.99 -7.24
CA LYS A 7 -20.36 -6.39 -6.36
C LYS A 7 -19.14 -5.48 -6.48
N VAL A 8 -18.47 -5.30 -5.35
CA VAL A 8 -17.22 -4.56 -5.20
C VAL A 8 -16.06 -5.45 -5.66
N GLU A 9 -15.28 -4.99 -6.64
CA GLU A 9 -14.08 -5.70 -7.12
C GLU A 9 -12.79 -5.21 -6.45
N GLU A 10 -12.78 -3.94 -6.05
CA GLU A 10 -11.63 -3.26 -5.47
C GLU A 10 -12.08 -2.26 -4.39
N LEU A 11 -11.40 -2.29 -3.25
CA LEU A 11 -11.52 -1.26 -2.22
C LEU A 11 -10.26 -0.39 -2.22
N ALA A 12 -10.46 0.93 -2.32
CA ALA A 12 -9.39 1.89 -2.40
C ALA A 12 -9.27 2.73 -1.12
N LEU A 13 -8.06 2.83 -0.58
CA LEU A 13 -7.69 3.69 0.53
C LEU A 13 -6.42 4.46 0.18
N SER A 14 -6.40 5.77 0.46
CA SER A 14 -5.19 6.57 0.32
C SER A 14 -5.06 7.59 1.45
N PHE A 15 -3.84 7.81 1.90
CA PHE A 15 -3.54 8.78 2.95
C PHE A 15 -2.14 9.37 2.80
N ASP A 16 -1.93 10.50 3.46
CA ASP A 16 -0.65 11.21 3.47
C ASP A 16 0.22 10.75 4.64
N TYR A 17 1.53 10.69 4.42
CA TYR A 17 2.53 10.44 5.45
C TYR A 17 3.62 11.51 5.38
N CYS A 18 3.79 12.28 6.47
CA CYS A 18 4.59 13.50 6.48
C CYS A 18 6.02 13.32 7.02
N ARG A 19 6.56 12.10 7.02
CA ARG A 19 7.93 11.81 7.48
C ARG A 19 8.70 11.07 6.41
N THR A 20 9.99 11.40 6.29
CA THR A 20 10.91 10.71 5.40
C THR A 20 11.42 9.43 6.06
N LEU A 21 11.20 8.30 5.40
CA LEU A 21 11.70 6.98 5.78
C LEU A 21 12.65 6.41 4.71
N THR A 22 13.36 5.36 5.07
CA THR A 22 14.03 4.48 4.10
C THR A 22 13.00 3.68 3.29
N ILE A 23 13.41 3.14 2.14
CA ILE A 23 12.53 2.29 1.32
C ILE A 23 12.09 1.03 2.06
N ASP A 24 12.93 0.49 2.94
CA ASP A 24 12.60 -0.67 3.76
C ASP A 24 11.52 -0.35 4.79
N GLU A 25 11.61 0.79 5.46
CA GLU A 25 10.59 1.26 6.41
C GLU A 25 9.28 1.66 5.71
N TYR A 26 9.32 2.22 4.50
CA TYR A 26 8.10 2.45 3.73
C TYR A 26 7.42 1.15 3.32
N ARG A 27 8.21 0.15 2.88
CA ARG A 27 7.67 -1.18 2.56
C ARG A 27 6.99 -1.78 3.78
N ASP A 28 7.65 -1.72 4.93
CA ASP A 28 7.15 -2.18 6.21
C ASP A 28 5.79 -1.55 6.54
N LEU A 29 5.74 -0.21 6.57
CA LEU A 29 4.51 0.55 6.80
C LEU A 29 3.39 0.17 5.83
N LEU A 30 3.69 0.12 4.53
CA LEU A 30 2.69 -0.19 3.49
C LEU A 30 2.13 -1.61 3.66
N VAL A 31 2.99 -2.60 3.90
CA VAL A 31 2.59 -3.99 4.09
C VAL A 31 1.73 -4.14 5.34
N HIS A 32 2.14 -3.57 6.47
CA HIS A 32 1.33 -3.60 7.68
C HIS A 32 -0.03 -2.92 7.51
N CYS A 33 -0.09 -1.77 6.83
CA CYS A 33 -1.36 -1.11 6.50
C CYS A 33 -2.24 -1.97 5.59
N ALA A 34 -1.66 -2.62 4.57
CA ALA A 34 -2.39 -3.49 3.65
C ALA A 34 -2.95 -4.74 4.35
N GLU A 35 -2.16 -5.40 5.19
CA GLU A 35 -2.61 -6.55 5.97
C GLU A 35 -3.69 -6.17 6.98
N TYR A 36 -3.53 -5.05 7.68
CA TYR A 36 -4.55 -4.53 8.57
C TYR A 36 -5.84 -4.22 7.80
N PHE A 37 -5.75 -3.55 6.65
CA PHE A 37 -6.93 -3.22 5.84
C PHE A 37 -7.66 -4.47 5.34
N LEU A 38 -6.91 -5.47 4.84
CA LEU A 38 -7.48 -6.74 4.41
C LEU A 38 -8.13 -7.51 5.57
N ASP A 39 -7.52 -7.51 6.75
CA ASP A 39 -8.10 -8.11 7.95
C ASP A 39 -9.42 -7.45 8.34
N GLN A 40 -9.47 -6.11 8.34
CA GLN A 40 -10.71 -5.36 8.64
C GLN A 40 -11.82 -5.60 7.61
N ILE A 41 -11.47 -5.77 6.31
CA ILE A 41 -12.44 -6.13 5.28
C ILE A 41 -12.95 -7.56 5.48
N ASN A 42 -12.04 -8.51 5.66
CA ASN A 42 -12.37 -9.94 5.68
C ASN A 42 -13.02 -10.39 6.99
N SER A 43 -12.78 -9.70 8.10
CA SER A 43 -13.43 -9.96 9.40
C SER A 43 -14.82 -9.33 9.53
N ASN A 44 -15.18 -8.41 8.63
CA ASN A 44 -16.47 -7.75 8.65
C ASN A 44 -17.53 -8.56 7.87
N GLU A 45 -18.45 -9.19 8.59
CA GLU A 45 -19.51 -10.01 7.99
C GLU A 45 -20.54 -9.17 7.20
N GLU A 46 -20.73 -7.90 7.55
CA GLU A 46 -21.71 -7.00 6.92
C GLU A 46 -21.29 -6.63 5.49
N VAL A 47 -19.98 -6.55 5.20
CA VAL A 47 -19.49 -6.20 3.85
C VAL A 47 -19.42 -7.41 2.92
N ARG A 48 -19.33 -8.63 3.47
CA ARG A 48 -19.12 -9.87 2.71
C ARG A 48 -20.11 -10.11 1.55
N PRO A 49 -21.43 -9.85 1.68
CA PRO A 49 -22.37 -10.04 0.58
C PRO A 49 -22.06 -9.17 -0.65
N TYR A 50 -21.37 -8.04 -0.45
CA TYR A 50 -21.05 -7.08 -1.49
C TYR A 50 -19.70 -7.35 -2.17
N LEU A 51 -18.88 -8.28 -1.67
CA LEU A 51 -17.56 -8.56 -2.24
C LEU A 51 -17.65 -9.48 -3.47
N GLN A 52 -16.93 -9.13 -4.54
CA GLN A 52 -16.86 -9.94 -5.77
C GLN A 52 -16.32 -11.35 -5.50
N ASN A 53 -15.29 -11.44 -4.66
CA ASN A 53 -14.72 -12.67 -4.16
C ASN A 53 -14.51 -12.58 -2.64
N TYR A 54 -14.39 -13.72 -1.96
CA TYR A 54 -14.07 -13.78 -0.54
C TYR A 54 -13.14 -14.97 -0.26
N PRO A 55 -12.06 -14.79 0.52
CA PRO A 55 -11.58 -13.52 1.07
C PRO A 55 -11.05 -12.57 -0.01
N PHE A 56 -11.04 -11.27 0.27
CA PHE A 56 -10.25 -10.29 -0.46
C PHE A 56 -8.76 -10.51 -0.16
N ASN A 57 -7.93 -10.26 -1.16
CA ASN A 57 -6.46 -10.29 -1.04
C ASN A 57 -5.84 -9.07 -1.73
N SER A 58 -4.51 -9.05 -1.86
CA SER A 58 -3.75 -7.94 -2.48
C SER A 58 -4.14 -7.62 -3.94
N GLN A 59 -4.89 -8.50 -4.63
CA GLN A 59 -5.47 -8.23 -5.95
C GLN A 59 -6.74 -7.35 -5.90
N ASN A 60 -7.39 -7.28 -4.74
CA ASN A 60 -8.67 -6.62 -4.51
C ASN A 60 -8.57 -5.29 -3.74
N ILE A 61 -7.35 -4.80 -3.48
CA ILE A 61 -7.15 -3.53 -2.81
C ILE A 61 -6.31 -2.59 -3.65
N TYR A 62 -6.62 -1.31 -3.52
CA TYR A 62 -5.75 -0.21 -3.83
C TYR A 62 -5.41 0.48 -2.50
N LEU A 63 -4.16 0.42 -2.06
CA LEU A 63 -3.73 1.15 -0.86
C LEU A 63 -2.53 2.01 -1.20
N CYS A 64 -2.67 3.34 -1.10
CA CYS A 64 -1.63 4.29 -1.50
C CYS A 64 -1.24 5.21 -0.36
N ILE A 65 0.06 5.28 -0.10
CA ILE A 65 0.65 6.28 0.79
C ILE A 65 1.27 7.37 -0.07
N TYR A 66 0.77 8.59 0.08
CA TYR A 66 1.40 9.78 -0.47
C TYR A 66 2.43 10.30 0.53
N VAL A 67 3.68 10.42 0.09
CA VAL A 67 4.74 10.89 0.97
C VAL A 67 4.87 12.40 0.80
N LEU A 68 4.76 13.12 1.92
CA LEU A 68 4.93 14.57 1.99
C LEU A 68 6.12 14.92 2.88
N SER A 69 6.76 16.06 2.62
CA SER A 69 7.71 16.64 3.57
C SER A 69 6.99 17.08 4.85
N GLU A 70 7.75 17.33 5.93
CA GLU A 70 7.19 17.79 7.21
C GLU A 70 6.34 19.06 7.08
N ASN A 71 6.67 19.92 6.11
CA ASN A 71 5.94 21.15 5.80
C ASN A 71 4.73 20.92 4.86
N LYS A 72 4.33 19.67 4.64
CA LYS A 72 3.32 19.23 3.65
C LYS A 72 3.62 19.68 2.22
N LYS A 73 4.86 20.09 1.94
CA LYS A 73 5.31 20.41 0.59
C LYS A 73 5.65 19.13 -0.13
N ARG A 74 5.45 19.16 -1.44
CA ARG A 74 5.92 18.13 -2.35
C ARG A 74 7.45 18.03 -2.26
N PHE A 75 7.97 16.81 -2.27
CA PHE A 75 9.40 16.52 -2.26
C PHE A 75 10.13 16.98 -3.53
N ASP A 76 11.47 16.98 -3.47
CA ASP A 76 12.35 17.31 -4.58
C ASP A 76 12.40 16.17 -5.62
N VAL A 77 12.89 16.48 -6.83
CA VAL A 77 13.17 15.47 -7.86
C VAL A 77 14.11 14.40 -7.31
N GLY A 78 13.82 13.14 -7.61
CA GLY A 78 14.56 11.96 -7.15
C GLY A 78 14.07 11.39 -5.82
N GLN A 79 13.12 12.03 -5.13
CA GLN A 79 12.56 11.52 -3.87
C GLN A 79 11.27 10.71 -4.08
N LEU A 80 11.02 9.78 -3.17
CA LEU A 80 9.81 8.97 -3.18
C LEU A 80 8.59 9.89 -2.97
N SER A 81 7.65 9.86 -3.91
CA SER A 81 6.44 10.67 -3.87
C SER A 81 5.23 9.87 -3.38
N SER A 82 5.17 8.59 -3.71
CA SER A 82 4.16 7.68 -3.22
C SER A 82 4.60 6.23 -3.36
N LEU A 83 3.94 5.36 -2.61
CA LEU A 83 3.99 3.93 -2.83
C LEU A 83 2.59 3.34 -2.66
N LYS A 84 2.29 2.30 -3.43
CA LYS A 84 0.96 1.72 -3.42
C LYS A 84 0.95 0.21 -3.62
N VAL A 85 0.01 -0.46 -2.98
CA VAL A 85 -0.42 -1.82 -3.33
C VAL A 85 -1.51 -1.71 -4.38
N ILE A 86 -1.32 -2.37 -5.52
CA ILE A 86 -2.33 -2.47 -6.58
C ILE A 86 -2.10 -3.76 -7.38
N LYS A 87 -3.17 -4.54 -7.59
CA LYS A 87 -3.14 -5.82 -8.35
C LYS A 87 -1.98 -6.75 -7.92
N GLY A 88 -1.83 -6.92 -6.60
CA GLY A 88 -0.81 -7.78 -5.98
C GLY A 88 0.65 -7.33 -6.18
N LYS A 89 0.87 -6.05 -6.48
CA LYS A 89 2.20 -5.46 -6.63
C LYS A 89 2.34 -4.24 -5.73
N ILE A 90 3.56 -4.00 -5.26
CA ILE A 90 3.95 -2.70 -4.69
C ILE A 90 4.60 -1.89 -5.80
N ILE A 91 4.08 -0.70 -6.06
CA ILE A 91 4.64 0.25 -7.02
C ILE A 91 5.19 1.45 -6.26
N TYR A 92 6.46 1.76 -6.49
CA TYR A 92 7.13 2.94 -5.95
C TYR A 92 7.19 4.02 -7.02
N HIS A 93 6.71 5.19 -6.65
CA HIS A 93 6.71 6.36 -7.49
C HIS A 93 7.70 7.37 -6.94
N TYR A 94 8.61 7.78 -7.82
CA TYR A 94 9.53 8.85 -7.50
C TYR A 94 9.17 10.06 -8.32
N ARG A 95 9.50 11.22 -7.77
CA ARG A 95 9.35 12.47 -8.49
C ARG A 95 10.43 12.56 -9.56
N ASP A 96 10.02 12.66 -10.81
CA ASP A 96 10.91 12.82 -11.96
C ASP A 96 11.07 14.31 -12.33
N SER A 97 9.99 15.08 -12.25
CA SER A 97 10.02 16.54 -12.37
C SER A 97 8.97 17.20 -11.48
N GLU A 98 8.81 18.52 -11.55
CA GLU A 98 7.74 19.24 -10.88
C GLU A 98 6.33 18.70 -11.25
N TYR A 99 6.19 18.15 -12.47
CA TYR A 99 4.92 17.72 -13.05
C TYR A 99 4.82 16.22 -13.36
N THR A 100 5.94 15.47 -13.34
CA THR A 100 5.97 14.04 -13.73
C THR A 100 6.35 13.13 -12.58
N VAL A 101 5.72 11.96 -12.58
CA VAL A 101 6.00 10.85 -11.66
C VAL A 101 6.37 9.65 -12.51
N GLU A 102 7.56 9.09 -12.30
CA GLU A 102 8.01 7.90 -13.00
C GLU A 102 7.85 6.66 -12.11
N VAL A 103 7.42 5.56 -12.72
CA VAL A 103 7.44 4.23 -12.09
C VAL A 103 8.87 3.70 -12.17
N LEU A 104 9.62 3.82 -11.09
CA LEU A 104 11.03 3.39 -11.06
C LEU A 104 11.23 1.99 -10.48
N LYS A 105 10.31 1.50 -9.63
CA LYS A 105 10.45 0.20 -8.99
C LYS A 105 9.11 -0.45 -8.74
N THR A 106 9.04 -1.75 -9.03
CA THR A 106 7.90 -2.61 -8.70
C THR A 106 8.43 -3.88 -8.04
N GLU A 107 7.71 -4.39 -7.05
CA GLU A 107 7.94 -5.72 -6.47
C GLU A 107 6.62 -6.45 -6.25
N ALA A 108 6.66 -7.78 -6.17
CA ALA A 108 5.49 -8.58 -5.85
C ALA A 108 5.10 -8.38 -4.38
N TYR A 109 3.80 -8.20 -4.12
CA TYR A 109 3.30 -7.99 -2.77
C TYR A 109 3.65 -9.15 -1.83
N GLU A 110 3.48 -10.39 -2.29
CA GLU A 110 3.77 -11.58 -1.48
C GLU A 110 5.25 -11.70 -1.10
N GLU A 111 6.17 -11.25 -1.96
CA GLU A 111 7.61 -11.25 -1.62
C GLU A 111 7.95 -10.13 -0.64
N ALA A 112 7.37 -8.93 -0.81
CA ALA A 112 7.52 -7.85 0.16
C ALA A 112 6.96 -8.25 1.54
N LYS A 113 5.81 -8.92 1.56
CA LYS A 113 5.19 -9.48 2.77
C LYS A 113 6.12 -10.46 3.48
N LYS A 114 6.74 -11.40 2.75
CA LYS A 114 7.73 -12.32 3.33
C LYS A 114 8.91 -11.56 3.92
N ILE A 115 9.43 -10.54 3.25
CA ILE A 115 10.56 -9.73 3.75
C ILE A 115 10.19 -9.07 5.09
N VAL A 116 9.02 -8.42 5.16
CA VAL A 116 8.54 -7.71 6.36
C VAL A 116 8.37 -8.68 7.53
N PHE A 117 7.56 -9.73 7.36
CA PHE A 117 7.28 -10.64 8.46
C PHE A 117 8.40 -11.63 8.79
N SER A 118 9.42 -11.77 7.93
CA SER A 118 10.64 -12.50 8.29
C SER A 118 11.55 -11.68 9.21
N LYS A 119 11.54 -10.34 9.09
CA LYS A 119 12.30 -9.44 9.98
C LYS A 119 11.70 -9.43 11.39
N ASP A 120 10.37 -9.33 11.51
CA ASP A 120 9.65 -9.38 12.80
C ASP A 120 9.95 -10.64 13.62
N ASN A 121 10.09 -11.78 12.95
CA ASN A 121 10.41 -13.04 13.61
C ASN A 121 11.85 -13.07 14.17
N ASN A 122 12.78 -12.35 13.56
CA ASN A 122 14.17 -12.29 14.02
C ASN A 122 14.34 -11.31 15.20
N GLU A 123 13.59 -10.22 15.24
CA GLU A 123 13.62 -9.28 16.38
C GLU A 123 12.98 -9.88 17.64
N LYS A 124 11.96 -10.73 17.50
CA LYS A 124 11.35 -11.45 18.64
C LYS A 124 12.22 -12.55 19.26
N ILE A 125 13.22 -13.06 18.54
CA ILE A 125 14.13 -14.11 19.04
C ILE A 125 15.37 -13.50 19.75
N SER A 126 15.50 -12.17 19.75
CA SER A 126 16.66 -11.47 20.30
C SER A 126 16.48 -10.94 21.74
N LEU A 127 15.51 -11.46 22.50
CA LEU A 127 15.26 -11.16 23.92
C LEU A 127 15.38 -12.43 24.77
#